data_AF-A0A9N9G3B8-F1
#
_entry.id   AF-A0A9N9G3B8-F1
#
_cell.length_a   1.000
_cell.length_b   1.000
_cell.length_c   1.000
_cell.angle_alpha   90.00
_cell.angle_beta   90.00
_cell.angle_gamma   90.00
#
_symmetry.space_group_name_H-M   'P 1'
#
loop_
_entity.id
_entity.type
_entity.pdbx_description
1 polymer ?
#
loop_
_entity_poly.entity_id
_entity_poly.type
_entity_poly.pdbx_seq_one_letter_code
_entity_poly.pdbx_strand_id
1 'polypeptide(L)'
;MAYYLGLDFDYFSAISKNDEQILRKYGSADMSPSQKACYLSHYFIYKEIIDKGYNSALILEDDVDFELNITAIMADIHRDLPASWETLYIGHCFEPVGEQVGRSASVHRLYKSVAPMCMHAYAVSYSGVRKLIELLNPMIPRGTVDFSLSVVVKDEKVKSFDVHPPAISQWKAADNPSDIPTSQPLA
;
A
#
# COMPACT_ATOMS: atom_id res chain seq x y z
N MET A 1 -9.09 -10.94 -14.95
CA MET A 1 -9.74 -9.66 -14.62
C MET A 1 -8.96 -8.47 -15.18
N ALA A 2 -7.66 -8.36 -14.90
CA ALA A 2 -6.70 -7.40 -15.50
C ALA A 2 -6.92 -7.05 -16.98
N TYR A 3 -6.93 -8.05 -17.87
CA TYR A 3 -7.10 -7.85 -19.32
C TYR A 3 -8.48 -7.25 -19.69
N TYR A 4 -9.55 -7.61 -18.96
CA TYR A 4 -10.89 -7.05 -19.20
C TYR A 4 -10.99 -5.57 -18.83
N LEU A 5 -10.11 -5.09 -17.95
CA LEU A 5 -10.05 -3.70 -17.50
C LEU A 5 -9.05 -2.86 -18.32
N GLY A 6 -8.34 -3.46 -19.28
CA GLY A 6 -7.33 -2.75 -20.09
C GLY A 6 -6.13 -2.25 -19.28
N LEU A 7 -5.84 -2.88 -18.14
CA LEU A 7 -4.72 -2.52 -17.28
C LEU A 7 -3.46 -3.27 -17.71
N ASP A 8 -2.36 -2.54 -17.87
CA ASP A 8 -1.02 -3.09 -18.09
C ASP A 8 -0.30 -3.25 -16.74
N PHE A 9 0.39 -4.38 -16.56
CA PHE A 9 1.00 -4.74 -15.28
C PHE A 9 2.47 -5.14 -15.46
N ASP A 10 3.34 -4.50 -14.69
CA ASP A 10 4.67 -5.02 -14.38
C ASP A 10 4.57 -5.99 -13.21
N TYR A 11 5.10 -7.21 -13.37
CA TYR A 11 5.14 -8.19 -12.29
C TYR A 11 6.47 -8.11 -11.54
N PHE A 12 6.39 -7.95 -10.22
CA PHE A 12 7.52 -8.00 -9.31
C PHE A 12 7.48 -9.30 -8.51
N SER A 13 8.51 -10.14 -8.61
CA SER A 13 8.61 -11.32 -7.75
C SER A 13 8.95 -10.89 -6.32
N ALA A 14 8.00 -11.08 -5.40
CA ALA A 14 8.22 -10.79 -4.00
C ALA A 14 9.40 -11.59 -3.43
N ILE A 15 10.12 -10.99 -2.49
CA ILE A 15 11.17 -11.66 -1.74
C ILE A 15 10.55 -12.83 -0.98
N SER A 16 11.19 -14.00 -1.05
CA SER A 16 10.71 -15.18 -0.33
C SER A 16 11.05 -15.09 1.16
N LYS A 17 10.13 -15.51 2.03
CA LYS A 17 10.39 -15.71 3.46
C LYS A 17 11.50 -16.73 3.76
N ASN A 18 11.87 -17.55 2.77
CA ASN A 18 12.92 -18.56 2.88
C ASN A 18 14.29 -18.06 2.37
N ASP A 19 14.39 -16.84 1.83
CA ASP A 19 15.67 -16.26 1.40
C ASP A 19 16.45 -15.73 2.61
N GLU A 20 17.05 -16.65 3.38
CA GLU A 20 17.78 -16.25 4.59
C GLU A 20 18.95 -15.31 4.31
N GLN A 21 19.55 -15.38 3.11
CA GLN A 21 20.70 -14.55 2.77
C GLN A 21 20.32 -13.07 2.73
N ILE A 22 19.23 -12.73 2.04
CA ILE A 22 18.76 -11.34 1.97
C ILE A 22 18.15 -10.90 3.31
N LEU A 23 17.40 -11.78 3.98
CA LEU A 23 16.71 -11.45 5.23
C LEU A 23 17.67 -11.24 6.42
N ARG A 24 18.88 -11.80 6.40
CA ARG A 24 19.91 -11.54 7.41
C ARG A 24 20.61 -10.18 7.22
N LYS A 25 20.57 -9.61 6.02
CA LYS A 25 21.19 -8.32 5.70
C LYS A 25 20.34 -7.13 6.18
N TYR A 26 19.03 -7.33 6.35
CA TYR A 26 18.07 -6.28 6.64
C TYR A 26 17.16 -6.66 7.82
N GLY A 27 16.63 -5.65 8.50
CA GLY A 27 15.57 -5.78 9.48
C GLY A 27 16.04 -5.97 10.93
N SER A 28 15.10 -5.80 11.87
CA SER A 28 15.32 -6.06 13.30
C SER A 28 15.21 -7.56 13.63
N ALA A 29 15.72 -7.98 14.79
CA ALA A 29 15.55 -9.36 15.27
C ALA A 29 14.08 -9.73 15.56
N ASP A 30 13.22 -8.72 15.76
CA ASP A 30 11.86 -8.90 16.28
C ASP A 30 10.79 -9.14 15.18
N MET A 31 11.13 -9.01 13.90
CA MET A 31 10.21 -9.32 12.80
C MET A 31 10.36 -10.77 12.33
N SER A 32 9.22 -11.39 12.02
CA SER A 32 9.19 -12.72 11.39
C SER A 32 9.81 -12.69 9.99
N PRO A 33 10.28 -13.84 9.46
CA PRO A 33 10.79 -13.91 8.09
C PRO A 33 9.79 -13.41 7.04
N SER A 34 8.49 -13.71 7.20
CA SER A 34 7.44 -13.23 6.30
C SER A 34 7.30 -11.70 6.34
N GLN A 35 7.33 -11.10 7.53
CA GLN A 35 7.25 -9.65 7.70
C GLN A 35 8.45 -8.95 7.07
N LYS A 36 9.66 -9.48 7.28
CA LYS A 36 10.88 -8.98 6.64
C LYS A 36 10.82 -9.07 5.12
N ALA A 37 10.35 -10.20 4.60
CA ALA A 37 10.24 -10.44 3.17
C ALA A 37 9.22 -9.50 2.51
N CYS A 38 8.05 -9.31 3.12
CA CYS A 38 7.06 -8.32 2.68
C CYS A 38 7.64 -6.90 2.69
N TYR A 39 8.31 -6.50 3.77
CA TYR A 39 8.95 -5.18 3.88
C TYR A 39 9.96 -4.94 2.75
N LEU A 40 10.85 -5.90 2.52
CA LEU A 40 11.86 -5.80 1.47
C LEU A 40 11.24 -5.76 0.08
N SER A 41 10.16 -6.51 -0.15
CA SER A 41 9.47 -6.52 -1.44
C SER A 41 8.96 -5.12 -1.80
N HIS A 42 8.25 -4.44 -0.90
CA HIS A 42 7.81 -3.06 -1.14
C HIS A 42 8.98 -2.09 -1.28
N TYR A 43 10.01 -2.23 -0.44
CA TYR A 43 11.18 -1.36 -0.51
C TYR A 43 11.94 -1.49 -1.84
N PHE A 44 12.04 -2.69 -2.42
CA PHE A 44 12.66 -2.88 -3.73
C PHE A 44 11.77 -2.41 -4.88
N ILE A 45 10.44 -2.54 -4.77
CA ILE A 45 9.51 -1.91 -5.72
C ILE A 45 9.72 -0.38 -5.75
N TYR A 46 9.89 0.26 -4.60
CA TYR A 46 10.21 1.69 -4.55
C TYR A 46 11.49 2.05 -5.31
N LYS A 47 12.53 1.23 -5.17
CA LYS A 47 13.78 1.42 -5.92
C LYS A 47 13.56 1.27 -7.41
N GLU A 48 12.82 0.26 -7.82
CA GLU A 48 12.52 0.02 -9.24
C GLU A 48 11.72 1.16 -9.87
N ILE A 49 10.76 1.75 -9.14
CA ILE A 49 10.02 2.94 -9.57
C ILE A 49 10.97 4.11 -9.86
N ILE A 50 11.97 4.33 -9.00
CA ILE A 50 12.99 5.37 -9.22
C ILE A 50 13.87 5.01 -10.42
N ASP A 51 14.39 3.79 -10.47
CA ASP A 51 15.34 3.35 -11.48
C ASP A 51 14.72 3.37 -12.89
N LYS A 52 13.45 3.02 -13.01
CA LYS A 52 12.67 3.10 -14.26
C LYS A 52 12.15 4.51 -14.57
N GLY A 53 12.21 5.45 -13.61
CA GLY A 53 11.77 6.82 -13.81
C GLY A 53 10.25 6.99 -13.92
N TYR A 54 9.47 6.14 -13.25
CA TYR A 54 8.01 6.25 -13.26
C TYR A 54 7.54 7.45 -12.43
N ASN A 55 6.62 8.25 -12.98
CA ASN A 55 6.06 9.42 -12.28
C ASN A 55 5.16 9.04 -11.09
N SER A 56 4.54 7.87 -11.17
CA SER A 56 3.71 7.26 -10.13
C SER A 56 3.52 5.78 -10.45
N ALA A 57 3.22 4.97 -9.45
CA ALA A 57 2.88 3.56 -9.64
C ALA A 57 1.73 3.16 -8.71
N LEU A 58 0.87 2.26 -9.19
CA LEU A 58 -0.08 1.51 -8.36
C LEU A 58 0.58 0.18 -8.00
N ILE A 59 0.73 -0.07 -6.69
CA ILE A 59 1.31 -1.29 -6.14
C ILE A 59 0.18 -2.15 -5.60
N LEU A 60 0.17 -3.43 -6.01
CA LEU A 60 -0.86 -4.39 -5.68
C LEU A 60 -0.22 -5.69 -5.19
N GLU A 61 -0.79 -6.28 -4.15
CA GLU A 61 -0.52 -7.67 -3.76
C GLU A 61 -1.25 -8.65 -4.73
N ASP A 62 -0.87 -9.92 -4.72
CA ASP A 62 -1.40 -10.93 -5.65
C ASP A 62 -2.80 -11.43 -5.29
N ASP A 63 -3.28 -11.14 -4.08
CA ASP A 63 -4.57 -11.58 -3.55
C ASP A 63 -5.67 -10.49 -3.58
N VAL A 64 -5.59 -9.51 -4.49
CA VAL A 64 -6.57 -8.42 -4.57
C VAL A 64 -7.71 -8.64 -5.56
N ASP A 65 -8.88 -8.10 -5.22
CA ASP A 65 -10.07 -7.99 -6.09
C ASP A 65 -10.58 -6.54 -6.15
N PHE A 66 -11.19 -6.17 -7.28
CA PHE A 66 -11.46 -4.78 -7.66
C PHE A 66 -12.95 -4.55 -7.89
N GLU A 67 -13.42 -3.35 -7.60
CA GLU A 67 -14.72 -2.88 -8.09
C GLU A 67 -14.78 -2.93 -9.64
N LEU A 68 -15.92 -3.36 -10.19
CA LEU A 68 -16.06 -3.53 -11.65
C LEU A 68 -15.88 -2.22 -12.43
N ASN A 69 -16.20 -1.09 -11.80
CA ASN A 69 -16.06 0.26 -12.37
C ASN A 69 -14.81 0.99 -11.84
N ILE A 70 -13.75 0.25 -11.45
CA ILE A 70 -12.53 0.82 -10.87
C ILE A 70 -11.94 1.98 -11.69
N THR A 71 -11.99 1.92 -13.03
CA THR A 71 -11.48 3.00 -13.89
C THR A 71 -12.25 4.31 -13.71
N ALA A 72 -13.58 4.25 -13.57
CA ALA A 72 -14.42 5.41 -13.31
C ALA A 72 -14.21 5.95 -11.88
N ILE A 73 -14.08 5.05 -10.89
CA ILE A 73 -13.75 5.41 -9.50
C ILE A 73 -12.42 6.16 -9.48
N MET A 74 -11.38 5.60 -10.08
CA MET A 74 -10.05 6.22 -10.07
C MET A 74 -10.01 7.54 -10.84
N ALA A 75 -10.71 7.66 -11.98
CA ALA A 75 -10.82 8.94 -12.69
C ALA A 75 -11.45 10.04 -11.83
N ASP A 76 -12.47 9.69 -11.05
CA ASP A 76 -13.14 10.60 -10.14
C ASP A 76 -12.25 10.98 -8.93
N ILE A 77 -11.55 10.01 -8.34
CA ILE A 77 -10.58 10.23 -7.26
C ILE A 77 -9.41 11.10 -7.73
N HIS A 78 -8.84 10.83 -8.90
CA HIS A 78 -7.70 11.58 -9.44
C HIS A 78 -8.03 13.05 -9.72
N ARG A 79 -9.29 13.37 -10.04
CA ARG A 79 -9.74 14.76 -10.22
C ARG A 79 -9.64 15.57 -8.93
N ASP A 80 -9.94 14.93 -7.80
CA ASP A 80 -9.98 15.57 -6.48
C ASP A 80 -8.63 15.44 -5.73
N LEU A 81 -7.73 14.56 -6.21
CA LEU A 81 -6.41 14.30 -5.63
C LEU A 81 -5.47 15.52 -5.78
N PRO A 82 -4.91 16.07 -4.68
CA PRO A 82 -4.02 17.21 -4.77
C PRO A 82 -2.74 16.88 -5.52
N ALA A 83 -2.24 17.79 -6.38
CA ALA A 83 -1.01 17.58 -7.16
C ALA A 83 0.24 17.24 -6.32
N SER A 84 0.25 17.58 -5.03
CA SER A 84 1.34 17.25 -4.10
C SER A 84 1.17 15.93 -3.35
N TRP A 85 0.27 15.04 -3.80
CA TRP A 85 0.05 13.74 -3.18
C TRP A 85 1.31 12.86 -3.21
N GLU A 86 1.47 12.01 -2.20
CA GLU A 86 2.64 11.15 -2.04
C GLU A 86 2.26 9.67 -1.97
N THR A 87 1.19 9.37 -1.23
CA THR A 87 0.59 8.04 -1.17
C THR A 87 -0.93 8.15 -1.32
N LEU A 88 -1.53 7.17 -1.96
CA LEU A 88 -2.98 7.03 -2.10
C LEU A 88 -3.38 5.57 -1.85
N TYR A 89 -4.06 5.28 -0.75
CA TYR A 89 -4.61 3.96 -0.48
C TYR A 89 -5.93 3.76 -1.24
N ILE A 90 -6.01 2.68 -2.00
CA ILE A 90 -7.23 2.28 -2.73
C ILE A 90 -7.84 1.03 -2.09
N GLY A 91 -6.99 0.23 -1.45
CA GLY A 91 -7.33 -0.87 -0.58
C GLY A 91 -6.49 -0.83 0.71
N HIS A 92 -7.18 -0.91 1.84
CA HIS A 92 -6.59 -1.00 3.18
C HIS A 92 -7.52 -1.83 4.08
N CYS A 93 -7.00 -2.41 5.16
CA CYS A 93 -7.81 -3.22 6.08
C CYS A 93 -8.38 -2.39 7.24
N PHE A 94 -7.74 -1.27 7.56
CA PHE A 94 -8.19 -0.35 8.61
C PHE A 94 -7.66 1.07 8.32
N GLU A 95 -8.52 2.06 8.52
CA GLU A 95 -8.20 3.50 8.46
C GLU A 95 -9.32 4.25 9.21
N PRO A 96 -9.01 5.08 10.21
CA PRO A 96 -9.96 6.06 10.72
C PRO A 96 -10.34 7.06 9.62
N VAL A 97 -11.64 7.29 9.39
CA VAL A 97 -12.08 8.24 8.35
C VAL A 97 -11.55 9.64 8.67
N GLY A 98 -10.67 10.15 7.82
CA GLY A 98 -10.08 11.47 7.95
C GLY A 98 -10.94 12.59 7.38
N GLU A 99 -10.31 13.72 7.07
CA GLU A 99 -10.98 14.85 6.42
C GLU A 99 -11.27 14.52 4.95
N GLN A 100 -12.52 14.66 4.51
CA GLN A 100 -12.87 14.48 3.10
C GLN A 100 -12.19 15.53 2.24
N VAL A 101 -11.65 15.09 1.11
CA VAL A 101 -11.02 15.94 0.10
C VAL A 101 -11.89 15.97 -1.15
N GLY A 102 -12.00 17.15 -1.75
CA GLY A 102 -12.77 17.33 -2.98
C GLY A 102 -14.27 17.43 -2.75
N ARG A 103 -15.03 17.23 -3.83
CA ARG A 103 -16.50 17.42 -3.87
C ARG A 103 -17.23 16.26 -4.52
N SER A 104 -16.52 15.16 -4.80
CA SER A 104 -17.15 13.99 -5.40
C SER A 104 -18.37 13.51 -4.61
N ALA A 105 -19.45 13.28 -5.34
CA ALA A 105 -20.65 12.63 -4.85
C ALA A 105 -20.62 11.10 -5.02
N SER A 106 -19.52 10.54 -5.54
CA SER A 106 -19.31 9.09 -5.66
C SER A 106 -19.44 8.40 -4.31
N VAL A 107 -19.70 7.08 -4.34
CA VAL A 107 -19.70 6.24 -3.14
C VAL A 107 -18.30 6.16 -2.56
N HIS A 108 -17.30 5.92 -3.42
CA HIS A 108 -15.89 5.92 -3.07
C HIS A 108 -15.36 7.35 -3.14
N ARG A 109 -14.99 7.92 -2.00
CA ARG A 109 -14.53 9.32 -1.89
C ARG A 109 -13.11 9.38 -1.37
N LEU A 110 -12.47 10.51 -1.63
CA LEU A 110 -11.12 10.77 -1.20
C LEU A 110 -11.11 11.38 0.21
N TYR A 111 -10.25 10.87 1.08
CA TYR A 111 -10.00 11.39 2.41
C TYR A 111 -8.50 11.58 2.61
N LYS A 112 -8.11 12.46 3.54
CA LYS A 112 -6.74 12.48 4.07
C LYS A 112 -6.56 11.27 4.97
N SER A 113 -5.50 10.50 4.74
CA SER A 113 -5.21 9.35 5.61
C SER A 113 -4.80 9.81 7.01
N VAL A 114 -5.16 9.04 8.02
CA VAL A 114 -4.81 9.29 9.42
C VAL A 114 -3.82 8.25 9.91
N ALA A 115 -4.13 6.97 9.72
CA ALA A 115 -3.29 5.85 10.14
C ALA A 115 -3.66 4.57 9.37
N PRO A 116 -3.33 4.49 8.07
CA PRO A 116 -3.73 3.38 7.23
C PRO A 116 -2.96 2.12 7.63
N MET A 117 -3.63 0.96 7.56
CA MET A 117 -3.05 -0.35 7.82
C MET A 117 -3.32 -1.31 6.66
N CYS A 118 -2.43 -2.30 6.52
CA CYS A 118 -2.27 -3.12 5.31
C CYS A 118 -1.80 -2.30 4.10
N MET A 119 -1.23 -2.97 3.10
CA MET A 119 -0.65 -2.32 1.91
C MET A 119 -0.98 -3.08 0.62
N HIS A 120 -2.13 -3.78 0.60
CA HIS A 120 -2.51 -4.64 -0.51
C HIS A 120 -2.84 -3.88 -1.78
N ALA A 121 -3.30 -2.62 -1.70
CA ALA A 121 -3.49 -1.78 -2.87
C ALA A 121 -3.31 -0.29 -2.57
N TYR A 122 -2.17 0.27 -3.01
CA TYR A 122 -1.87 1.69 -2.84
C TYR A 122 -1.04 2.23 -4.00
N ALA A 123 -1.28 3.48 -4.36
CA ALA A 123 -0.47 4.21 -5.31
C ALA A 123 0.56 5.10 -4.59
N VAL A 124 1.67 5.32 -5.25
CA VAL A 124 2.76 6.20 -4.81
C VAL A 124 3.16 7.13 -5.93
N SER A 125 3.39 8.41 -5.61
CA SER A 125 3.97 9.36 -6.57
C SER A 125 5.49 9.28 -6.55
N TYR A 126 6.16 9.83 -7.56
CA TYR A 126 7.63 9.87 -7.60
C TYR A 126 8.23 10.60 -6.38
N SER A 127 7.64 11.72 -5.98
CA SER A 127 8.07 12.43 -4.76
C SER A 127 7.80 11.60 -3.50
N GLY A 128 6.68 10.88 -3.46
CA GLY A 128 6.35 9.96 -2.39
C GLY A 128 7.39 8.85 -2.25
N VAL A 129 7.68 8.13 -3.33
CA VAL A 129 8.69 7.04 -3.33
C VAL A 129 10.06 7.52 -2.86
N ARG A 130 10.51 8.70 -3.28
CA ARG A 130 11.77 9.28 -2.80
C ARG A 130 11.79 9.48 -1.29
N LYS A 131 10.70 9.98 -0.72
CA LYS A 131 10.57 10.08 0.74
C LYS A 131 10.48 8.72 1.42
N LEU A 132 9.71 7.80 0.86
CA LEU A 132 9.51 6.47 1.45
C LEU A 132 10.81 5.68 1.55
N ILE A 133 11.72 5.78 0.58
CA ILE A 133 13.05 5.12 0.68
C ILE A 133 13.87 5.62 1.88
N GLU A 134 13.77 6.90 2.21
CA GLU A 134 14.48 7.50 3.34
C GLU A 134 13.78 7.17 4.67
N LEU A 135 12.45 7.23 4.70
CA LEU A 135 11.63 7.06 5.90
C LEU A 135 11.43 5.59 6.29
N LEU A 136 11.38 4.68 5.32
CA LEU A 136 11.15 3.24 5.49
C LEU A 136 12.42 2.44 5.23
N ASN A 137 13.52 2.84 5.88
CA ASN A 137 14.82 2.17 5.71
C ASN A 137 14.77 0.74 6.31
N PRO A 138 14.91 -0.32 5.49
CA PRO A 138 14.80 -1.69 5.96
C PRO A 138 15.98 -2.12 6.86
N MET A 139 17.06 -1.35 6.95
CA MET A 139 18.16 -1.63 7.88
C MET A 139 17.77 -1.38 9.34
N ILE A 140 16.87 -0.43 9.59
CA ILE A 140 16.44 -0.03 10.93
C ILE A 140 14.91 0.15 10.89
N PRO A 141 14.15 -0.92 10.68
CA PRO A 141 12.71 -0.83 10.50
C PRO A 141 12.02 -0.47 11.81
N ARG A 142 10.93 0.29 11.73
CA ARG A 142 10.07 0.59 12.86
C ARG A 142 8.89 -0.39 12.90
N GLY A 143 9.17 -1.69 12.92
CA GLY A 143 8.16 -2.74 12.81
C GLY A 143 7.87 -3.16 11.37
N THR A 144 6.69 -3.74 11.13
CA THR A 144 6.23 -4.16 9.80
C THR A 144 6.11 -2.95 8.86
N VAL A 145 6.09 -3.20 7.55
CA VAL A 145 6.13 -2.13 6.53
C VAL A 145 4.89 -1.25 6.57
N ASP A 146 3.72 -1.85 6.74
CA ASP A 146 2.43 -1.19 6.90
C ASP A 146 2.42 -0.32 8.16
N PHE A 147 2.86 -0.86 9.30
CA PHE A 147 2.95 -0.10 10.54
C PHE A 147 3.97 1.05 10.43
N SER A 148 5.12 0.81 9.80
CA SER A 148 6.13 1.84 9.56
C SER A 148 5.59 2.98 8.70
N LEU A 149 4.83 2.66 7.64
CA LEU A 149 4.17 3.65 6.80
C LEU A 149 3.07 4.40 7.55
N SER A 150 2.22 3.68 8.29
CA SER A 150 1.18 4.25 9.15
C SER A 150 1.73 5.29 10.12
N VAL A 151 2.87 5.00 10.76
CA VAL A 151 3.54 5.94 11.68
C VAL A 151 3.99 7.21 10.96
N VAL A 152 4.59 7.11 9.76
CA VAL A 152 5.07 8.31 9.05
C VAL A 152 3.95 9.12 8.41
N VAL A 153 2.82 8.49 8.07
CA VAL A 153 1.58 9.17 7.69
C VAL A 153 1.01 9.93 8.88
N LYS A 154 0.88 9.27 10.03
CA LYS A 154 0.39 9.89 11.28
C LYS A 154 1.27 11.03 11.78
N ASP A 155 2.59 10.94 11.56
CA ASP A 155 3.56 12.00 11.83
C ASP A 155 3.52 13.14 10.79
N GLU A 156 2.62 13.10 9.81
CA GLU A 156 2.48 14.06 8.70
C GLU A 156 3.74 14.22 7.83
N LYS A 157 4.63 13.22 7.82
CA LYS A 157 5.86 13.25 6.99
C LYS A 157 5.57 12.92 5.53
N VAL A 158 4.47 12.23 5.28
CA VAL A 158 3.98 11.81 3.98
C VAL A 158 2.57 12.35 3.77
N LYS A 159 2.34 13.04 2.65
CA LYS A 159 1.01 13.51 2.23
C LYS A 159 0.20 12.34 1.67
N SER A 160 -0.46 11.63 2.58
CA SER A 160 -1.25 10.44 2.27
C SER A 160 -2.74 10.72 2.17
N PHE A 161 -3.37 10.02 1.25
CA PHE A 161 -4.81 10.02 1.04
C PHE A 161 -5.32 8.59 0.95
N ASP A 162 -6.60 8.39 1.21
CA ASP A 162 -7.26 7.08 1.09
C ASP A 162 -8.62 7.21 0.41
N VAL A 163 -9.02 6.13 -0.25
CA VAL A 163 -10.34 5.96 -0.85
C VAL A 163 -11.23 5.22 0.15
N HIS A 164 -12.30 5.88 0.59
CA HIS A 164 -13.28 5.29 1.51
C HIS A 164 -14.71 5.36 0.94
N PRO A 165 -15.47 4.24 0.95
CA PRO A 165 -15.03 2.87 1.23
C PRO A 165 -13.94 2.39 0.26
N PRO A 166 -13.09 1.40 0.63
CA PRO A 166 -12.06 0.86 -0.27
C PRO A 166 -12.65 0.34 -1.58
N ALA A 167 -11.99 0.61 -2.70
CA ALA A 167 -12.40 0.12 -4.03
C ALA A 167 -11.64 -1.15 -4.45
N ILE A 168 -10.62 -1.53 -3.67
CA ILE A 168 -9.85 -2.76 -3.83
C ILE A 168 -9.79 -3.48 -2.48
N SER A 169 -10.12 -4.76 -2.47
CA SER A 169 -10.15 -5.60 -1.27
C SER A 169 -9.29 -6.83 -1.46
N GLN A 170 -8.86 -7.47 -0.36
CA GLN A 170 -8.21 -8.78 -0.46
C GLN A 170 -9.28 -9.87 -0.66
N TRP A 171 -9.08 -10.69 -1.67
CA TRP A 171 -9.82 -11.93 -1.85
C TRP A 171 -9.42 -12.91 -0.76
N LYS A 172 -10.41 -13.42 -0.02
CA LYS A 172 -10.21 -14.51 0.94
C LYS A 172 -10.97 -15.74 0.47
N ALA A 173 -10.23 -16.77 0.03
CA ALA A 173 -10.85 -18.06 -0.25
C ALA A 173 -11.14 -18.78 1.06
N ALA A 174 -12.23 -19.55 1.11
CA ALA A 174 -12.64 -20.27 2.33
C ALA A 174 -11.60 -21.31 2.81
N ASP A 175 -10.72 -21.76 1.91
CA ASP A 175 -9.65 -22.74 2.14
C ASP A 175 -8.24 -22.10 2.17
N ASN A 176 -8.12 -20.80 1.93
CA ASN A 176 -6.88 -20.05 1.99
C ASN A 176 -7.08 -18.71 2.73
N PRO A 177 -7.12 -18.73 4.07
CA PRO A 177 -7.16 -17.49 4.83
C PRO A 177 -5.80 -16.80 4.65
N SER A 178 -5.79 -15.56 4.13
CA SER A 178 -4.61 -14.69 4.09
C SER A 178 -3.80 -14.81 5.39
N ASP A 179 -2.46 -14.74 5.29
CA ASP A 179 -1.47 -14.93 6.37
C ASP A 179 -1.57 -13.93 7.57
N ILE A 180 -2.65 -13.16 7.66
CA ILE A 180 -2.96 -12.28 8.78
C ILE A 180 -3.73 -13.10 9.83
N PRO A 181 -3.21 -13.28 11.05
CA PRO A 181 -3.97 -13.89 12.13
C PRO A 181 -5.24 -13.05 12.34
N THR A 182 -6.41 -13.67 12.24
CA THR A 182 -7.67 -13.10 12.72
C THR A 182 -7.43 -12.50 14.09
N SER A 183 -7.60 -11.19 14.21
CA SER A 183 -7.43 -10.43 15.46
C SER A 183 -8.00 -11.22 16.63
N GLN A 184 -7.15 -11.53 17.62
CA GLN A 184 -7.64 -12.04 18.89
C GLN A 184 -8.63 -11.00 19.46
N PRO A 185 -9.80 -11.43 19.96
CA PRO A 185 -10.69 -10.53 20.67
C PRO A 185 -9.94 -9.91 21.84
N LEU A 186 -10.01 -8.59 21.98
CA LEU A 186 -9.59 -7.91 23.20
C LEU A 186 -10.41 -8.50 24.36
N ALA A 187 -9.71 -9.13 25.30
CA ALA A 187 -10.26 -9.52 26.59
C ALA A 187 -10.51 -8.28 27.46
#